data_AF-A0A840QRG1-F1
#
_entry.id   AF-A0A840QRG1-F1
#
_cell.length_a   1.000
_cell.length_b   1.000
_cell.length_c   1.000
_cell.angle_alpha   90.00
_cell.angle_beta   90.00
_cell.angle_gamma   90.00
#
_symmetry.space_group_name_H-M   'P 1'
#
loop_
_entity.id
_entity.type
_entity.pdbx_description
1 polymer ?
#
loop_
_entity_poly.entity_id
_entity_poly.type
_entity_poly.pdbx_seq_one_letter_code
_entity_poly.pdbx_strand_id
1 'polypeptide(L)'
;MFNIFLIIHIVTGFICLISGVIAMSSRKKRGKHTLSGEIYHWSYVLVFITTIVMSIIQWEESAYLFYIGFFSYGLVLFGYLSSKIRWKNWLGSHIGGMLGSYIGIVTATIVVNVPKIPVLNELPPLLFWLLPTIIGTPLIFSVRNKYKTKNK
;
A
#
# COMPACT_ATOMS: atom_id res chain seq x y z
N MET A 1 -19.10 -13.76 -11.63
CA MET A 1 -18.64 -12.35 -11.74
C MET A 1 -17.57 -12.02 -10.69
N PHE A 2 -17.83 -12.20 -9.40
CA PHE A 2 -16.87 -11.92 -8.31
C PHE A 2 -15.49 -12.60 -8.48
N ASN A 3 -15.44 -13.90 -8.80
CA ASN A 3 -14.18 -14.65 -8.94
C ASN A 3 -13.23 -14.07 -10.00
N ILE A 4 -13.77 -13.47 -11.07
CA ILE A 4 -12.95 -12.82 -12.11
C ILE A 4 -12.25 -11.60 -11.52
N PHE A 5 -12.99 -10.75 -10.81
CA PHE A 5 -12.42 -9.59 -10.10
C PHE A 5 -11.42 -10.02 -9.04
N LEU A 6 -11.69 -11.12 -8.32
CA LEU A 6 -10.77 -11.67 -7.32
C LEU A 6 -9.45 -12.12 -7.94
N ILE A 7 -9.48 -12.85 -9.05
CA ILE A 7 -8.25 -13.29 -9.76
C ILE A 7 -7.44 -12.08 -10.22
N ILE A 8 -8.10 -11.10 -10.85
CA ILE A 8 -7.44 -9.86 -11.29
C ILE A 8 -6.85 -9.13 -10.08
N HIS A 9 -7.58 -9.03 -8.98
CA HIS A 9 -7.14 -8.37 -7.75
C HIS A 9 -5.90 -9.05 -7.15
N ILE A 10 -5.88 -10.39 -7.07
CA ILE A 10 -4.75 -11.14 -6.54
C ILE A 10 -3.50 -10.95 -7.40
N VAL A 11 -3.64 -11.08 -8.73
CA VAL A 11 -2.51 -10.91 -9.67
C VAL A 11 -1.97 -9.48 -9.60
N THR A 12 -2.85 -8.48 -9.67
CA THR A 12 -2.44 -7.07 -9.62
C THR A 12 -1.90 -6.69 -8.25
N GLY A 13 -2.45 -7.22 -7.16
CA GLY A 13 -1.95 -7.05 -5.80
C GLY A 13 -0.55 -7.62 -5.60
N PHE A 14 -0.27 -8.80 -6.16
CA PHE A 14 1.07 -9.40 -6.12
C PHE A 14 2.09 -8.56 -6.89
N ILE A 15 1.74 -8.10 -8.09
CA ILE A 15 2.57 -7.17 -8.88
C ILE A 15 2.82 -5.87 -8.10
N CYS A 16 1.79 -5.35 -7.44
CA CYS A 16 1.87 -4.16 -6.61
C CYS A 16 2.86 -4.36 -5.45
N LEU A 17 2.72 -5.44 -4.67
CA LEU A 17 3.62 -5.72 -3.54
C LEU A 17 5.08 -5.87 -3.97
N ILE A 18 5.35 -6.60 -5.06
CA ILE A 18 6.71 -6.81 -5.58
C ILE A 18 7.30 -5.49 -6.08
N SER A 19 6.56 -4.75 -6.91
CA SER A 19 7.03 -3.47 -7.44
C SER A 19 7.26 -2.43 -6.34
N GLY A 20 6.47 -2.45 -5.25
CA GLY A 20 6.72 -1.66 -4.05
C GLY A 20 8.06 -1.99 -3.40
N VAL A 21 8.37 -3.27 -3.18
CA VAL A 21 9.66 -3.71 -2.61
C VAL A 21 10.84 -3.33 -3.50
N ILE A 22 10.71 -3.53 -4.81
CA ILE A 22 11.75 -3.16 -5.77
C ILE A 22 11.96 -1.64 -5.76
N ALA A 23 10.89 -0.84 -5.71
CA ALA A 23 10.98 0.62 -5.64
C ALA A 23 11.67 1.07 -4.34
N MET A 24 11.33 0.46 -3.20
CA MET A 24 11.92 0.73 -1.88
C MET A 24 13.39 0.35 -1.81
N SER A 25 13.80 -0.75 -2.44
CA SER A 25 15.18 -1.26 -2.41
C SER A 25 16.10 -0.60 -3.44
N SER A 26 15.53 -0.11 -4.55
CA SER A 26 16.28 0.53 -5.64
C SER A 26 16.97 1.83 -5.20
N ARG A 27 18.02 2.23 -5.93
CA ARG A 27 18.64 3.56 -5.74
C ARG A 27 17.64 4.66 -6.12
N LYS A 28 17.54 5.71 -5.30
CA LYS A 28 16.55 6.80 -5.40
C LYS A 28 16.97 7.81 -6.47
N LYS A 29 17.11 7.31 -7.70
CA LYS A 29 17.51 8.03 -8.91
C LYS A 29 16.57 7.62 -10.04
N ARG A 30 16.53 8.42 -11.11
CA ARG A 30 15.80 8.07 -12.33
C ARG A 30 16.29 6.74 -12.89
N GLY A 31 15.37 5.88 -13.35
CA GLY A 31 15.64 4.52 -13.81
C GLY A 31 14.79 3.49 -13.07
N LYS A 32 15.42 2.50 -12.42
CA LYS A 32 14.74 1.38 -11.76
C LYS A 32 13.73 1.81 -10.69
N HIS A 33 14.07 2.77 -9.82
CA HIS A 33 13.15 3.27 -8.79
C HIS A 33 11.92 3.95 -9.40
N THR A 34 12.12 4.78 -10.42
CA THR A 34 10.99 5.47 -11.08
C THR A 34 10.11 4.50 -11.84
N LEU A 35 10.69 3.55 -12.59
CA LEU A 35 9.91 2.53 -13.32
C LEU A 35 9.09 1.66 -12.36
N SER A 36 9.72 1.16 -11.30
CA SER A 36 9.05 0.35 -10.29
C SER A 36 7.97 1.13 -9.54
N GLY A 37 8.20 2.43 -9.30
CA GLY A 37 7.20 3.32 -8.70
C GLY A 37 5.99 3.58 -9.59
N GLU A 38 6.16 3.66 -10.91
CA GLU A 38 5.04 3.74 -11.86
C GLU A 38 4.24 2.44 -11.89
N ILE A 39 4.92 1.28 -11.97
CA ILE A 39 4.26 -0.03 -11.92
C ILE A 39 3.47 -0.18 -10.62
N TYR A 40 4.06 0.20 -9.48
CA TYR A 40 3.40 0.19 -8.18
C TYR A 40 2.13 1.04 -8.19
N HIS A 41 2.21 2.30 -8.64
CA HIS A 41 1.05 3.20 -8.68
C HIS A 41 -0.08 2.65 -9.55
N TRP A 42 0.21 2.26 -10.80
CA TRP A 42 -0.82 1.77 -11.72
C TRP A 42 -1.42 0.43 -11.32
N SER A 43 -0.61 -0.50 -10.80
CA SER A 43 -1.12 -1.74 -10.22
C SER A 43 -2.00 -1.47 -8.99
N TYR A 44 -1.66 -0.47 -8.16
CA TYR A 44 -2.50 -0.07 -7.03
C TYR A 44 -3.84 0.50 -7.49
N VAL A 45 -3.89 1.28 -8.57
CA VAL A 45 -5.16 1.76 -9.16
C VAL A 45 -6.08 0.57 -9.50
N LEU A 46 -5.54 -0.48 -10.14
CA LEU A 46 -6.28 -1.69 -10.47
C LEU A 46 -6.76 -2.44 -9.20
N VAL A 47 -5.89 -2.57 -8.20
CA VAL A 47 -6.24 -3.14 -6.88
C VAL A 47 -7.38 -2.35 -6.25
N PHE A 48 -7.31 -1.02 -6.26
CA PHE A 48 -8.33 -0.14 -5.69
C PHE A 48 -9.70 -0.29 -6.39
N ILE A 49 -9.71 -0.25 -7.73
CA ILE A 49 -10.95 -0.43 -8.51
C ILE A 49 -11.56 -1.80 -8.23
N THR A 50 -10.74 -2.85 -8.26
CA THR A 50 -11.22 -4.22 -7.99
C THR A 50 -11.72 -4.38 -6.55
N THR A 51 -11.07 -3.76 -5.56
CA THR A 51 -11.56 -3.73 -4.16
C THR A 51 -12.90 -3.04 -4.06
N ILE A 52 -13.08 -1.85 -4.66
CA ILE A 52 -14.37 -1.15 -4.64
C ILE A 52 -15.47 -2.03 -5.21
N VAL A 53 -15.25 -2.62 -6.39
CA VAL A 53 -16.24 -3.46 -7.06
C VAL A 53 -16.59 -4.67 -6.20
N MET A 54 -15.60 -5.37 -5.66
CA MET A 54 -15.82 -6.53 -4.80
C MET A 54 -16.54 -6.16 -3.49
N SER A 55 -16.15 -5.05 -2.85
CA SER A 55 -16.78 -4.57 -1.62
C SER A 55 -18.22 -4.13 -1.81
N ILE A 56 -18.59 -3.57 -2.96
CA ILE A 56 -19.98 -3.23 -3.28
C ILE A 56 -20.82 -4.50 -3.49
N ILE A 57 -20.25 -5.52 -4.15
CA ILE A 57 -20.96 -6.80 -4.38
C ILE A 57 -21.20 -7.56 -3.06
N GLN A 58 -20.26 -7.48 -2.11
CA GLN A 58 -20.31 -8.19 -0.82
C GLN A 58 -20.24 -7.21 0.36
N TRP A 59 -21.16 -6.25 0.39
CA TRP A 59 -21.11 -5.13 1.34
C TRP A 59 -21.08 -5.60 2.81
N GLU A 60 -22.00 -6.47 3.20
CA GLU A 60 -22.14 -6.96 4.59
C GLU A 60 -20.85 -7.61 5.12
N GLU A 61 -20.10 -8.31 4.25
CA GLU A 61 -18.89 -9.05 4.64
C GLU A 61 -17.61 -8.22 4.52
N SER A 62 -17.59 -7.21 3.63
CA SER A 62 -16.34 -6.59 3.16
C SER A 62 -16.36 -5.07 3.07
N ALA A 63 -17.33 -4.40 3.70
CA ALA A 63 -17.38 -2.94 3.80
C ALA A 63 -16.07 -2.32 4.35
N TYR A 64 -15.41 -2.98 5.29
CA TYR A 64 -14.13 -2.48 5.84
C TYR A 64 -13.01 -2.39 4.78
N LEU A 65 -13.00 -3.29 3.78
CA LEU A 65 -12.02 -3.27 2.70
C LEU A 65 -12.21 -2.09 1.76
N PHE A 66 -13.45 -1.61 1.59
CA PHE A 66 -13.73 -0.38 0.86
C PHE A 66 -12.98 0.81 1.47
N TYR A 67 -13.10 1.00 2.79
CA TYR A 67 -12.44 2.09 3.50
C TYR A 67 -10.91 1.94 3.45
N ILE A 68 -10.37 0.74 3.69
CA ILE A 68 -8.93 0.51 3.59
C ILE A 68 -8.44 0.83 2.17
N GLY A 69 -9.13 0.35 1.14
CA GLY A 69 -8.80 0.62 -0.25
C GLY A 69 -8.81 2.11 -0.57
N PHE A 70 -9.87 2.82 -0.16
CA PHE A 70 -10.05 4.25 -0.39
C PHE A 70 -8.95 5.09 0.26
N PHE A 71 -8.71 4.93 1.56
CA PHE A 71 -7.68 5.70 2.25
C PHE A 71 -6.27 5.34 1.79
N SER A 72 -6.00 4.06 1.53
CA SER A 72 -4.67 3.64 1.08
C SER A 72 -4.37 4.11 -0.34
N TYR A 73 -5.34 4.10 -1.25
CA TYR A 73 -5.17 4.72 -2.57
C TYR A 73 -5.00 6.23 -2.47
N GLY A 74 -5.71 6.91 -1.57
CA GLY A 74 -5.46 8.33 -1.26
C GLY A 74 -4.01 8.61 -0.89
N LEU A 75 -3.37 7.75 -0.10
CA LEU A 75 -1.95 7.84 0.24
C LEU A 75 -1.03 7.61 -0.96
N VAL A 76 -1.33 6.61 -1.80
CA VAL A 76 -0.61 6.37 -3.07
C VAL A 76 -0.65 7.61 -3.94
N LEU A 77 -1.85 8.15 -4.18
CA LEU A 77 -2.07 9.30 -5.05
C LEU A 77 -1.33 10.53 -4.51
N PHE A 78 -1.43 10.81 -3.20
CA PHE A 78 -0.70 11.88 -2.56
C PHE A 78 0.82 11.72 -2.68
N GLY A 79 1.33 10.52 -2.41
CA GLY A 79 2.76 10.19 -2.55
C GLY A 79 3.26 10.30 -3.99
N TYR A 80 2.45 9.89 -4.96
CA TYR A 80 2.77 9.96 -6.38
C TYR A 80 2.77 11.41 -6.89
N LEU A 81 1.70 12.15 -6.64
CA LEU A 81 1.56 13.54 -7.08
C LEU A 81 2.61 14.45 -6.45
N SER A 82 2.96 14.25 -5.18
CA SER A 82 4.02 15.04 -4.55
C SER A 82 5.37 14.88 -5.27
N SER A 83 5.71 13.70 -5.77
CA SER A 83 6.92 13.48 -6.58
C SER A 83 6.85 14.09 -7.99
N LYS A 84 5.65 14.23 -8.56
CA LYS A 84 5.44 14.84 -9.89
C LYS A 84 5.41 16.36 -9.84
N ILE A 85 4.63 16.94 -8.92
CA ILE A 85 4.37 18.38 -8.86
C ILE A 85 5.39 19.11 -7.98
N ARG A 86 6.06 18.40 -7.05
CA ARG A 86 7.15 18.94 -6.22
C ARG A 86 6.76 20.11 -5.30
N TRP A 87 5.61 20.00 -4.62
CA TRP A 87 5.19 20.96 -3.58
C TRP A 87 6.20 21.12 -2.43
N LYS A 88 5.93 22.03 -1.49
CA LYS A 88 6.75 22.19 -0.27
C LYS A 88 6.84 20.86 0.48
N ASN A 89 8.06 20.48 0.88
CA ASN A 89 8.37 19.20 1.53
C ASN A 89 8.00 17.95 0.70
N TRP A 90 7.95 18.05 -0.63
CA TRP A 90 7.55 16.96 -1.54
C TRP A 90 8.21 15.61 -1.23
N LEU A 91 9.49 15.61 -0.82
CA LEU A 91 10.22 14.37 -0.54
C LEU A 91 9.64 13.64 0.67
N GLY A 92 9.27 14.38 1.71
CA GLY A 92 8.62 13.82 2.90
C GLY A 92 7.22 13.31 2.57
N SER A 93 6.45 14.08 1.80
CA SER A 93 5.11 13.69 1.33
C SER A 93 5.15 12.45 0.44
N HIS A 94 6.13 12.37 -0.47
CA HIS A 94 6.35 11.23 -1.35
C HIS A 94 6.67 9.97 -0.54
N ILE A 95 7.69 10.04 0.34
CA ILE A 95 8.08 8.90 1.17
C ILE A 95 6.91 8.48 2.07
N GLY A 96 6.25 9.43 2.73
CA GLY A 96 5.12 9.15 3.62
C GLY A 96 3.93 8.51 2.90
N GLY A 97 3.50 9.06 1.76
CA GLY A 97 2.37 8.51 1.00
C GLY A 97 2.67 7.15 0.37
N MET A 98 3.85 6.98 -0.23
CA MET A 98 4.22 5.71 -0.87
C MET A 98 4.44 4.58 0.14
N LEU A 99 5.10 4.84 1.27
CA LEU A 99 5.29 3.81 2.30
C LEU A 99 4.03 3.59 3.14
N GLY A 100 3.26 4.64 3.43
CA GLY A 100 2.00 4.53 4.15
C GLY A 100 0.96 3.71 3.40
N SER A 101 0.85 3.90 2.08
CA SER A 101 0.02 3.02 1.24
C SER A 101 0.50 1.57 1.22
N TYR A 102 1.82 1.36 1.25
CA TYR A 102 2.38 0.01 1.33
C TYR A 102 1.99 -0.70 2.63
N ILE A 103 1.97 0.03 3.75
CA ILE A 103 1.42 -0.47 5.02
C ILE A 103 -0.05 -0.87 4.82
N GLY A 104 -0.86 -0.01 4.19
CA GLY A 104 -2.28 -0.26 3.94
C GLY A 104 -2.56 -1.56 3.16
N ILE A 105 -1.88 -1.78 2.03
CA ILE A 105 -2.06 -3.01 1.24
C ILE A 105 -1.57 -4.27 1.98
N VAL A 106 -0.50 -4.16 2.78
CA VAL A 106 -0.03 -5.25 3.64
C VAL A 106 -1.06 -5.57 4.74
N THR A 107 -1.59 -4.55 5.42
CA THR A 107 -2.66 -4.72 6.42
C THR A 107 -3.89 -5.37 5.81
N ALA A 108 -4.36 -4.90 4.64
CA ALA A 108 -5.48 -5.49 3.93
C ALA A 108 -5.25 -6.98 3.65
N THR A 109 -4.06 -7.31 3.13
CA THR A 109 -3.67 -8.70 2.80
C THR A 109 -3.64 -9.59 4.04
N ILE A 110 -3.14 -9.08 5.17
CA ILE A 110 -3.11 -9.85 6.42
C ILE A 110 -4.54 -10.08 6.94
N VAL A 111 -5.33 -9.01 7.10
CA VAL A 111 -6.65 -9.07 7.74
C VAL A 111 -7.62 -9.98 6.98
N VAL A 112 -7.57 -10.02 5.64
CA VAL A 112 -8.44 -10.91 4.84
C VAL A 112 -8.03 -12.38 4.86
N ASN A 113 -6.82 -12.70 5.33
CA ASN A 113 -6.28 -14.06 5.31
C ASN A 113 -6.14 -14.68 6.71
N VAL A 114 -5.96 -13.88 7.77
CA VAL A 114 -5.83 -14.38 9.16
C VAL A 114 -6.96 -15.32 9.57
N PRO A 115 -8.26 -15.01 9.31
CA PRO A 115 -9.34 -15.92 9.69
C PRO A 115 -9.30 -17.30 9.02
N LYS A 116 -8.54 -17.44 7.92
CA LYS A 116 -8.36 -18.71 7.20
C LYS A 116 -7.28 -19.61 7.81
N ILE A 117 -6.52 -19.10 8.79
CA ILE A 117 -5.42 -19.81 9.45
C ILE A 117 -5.84 -20.07 10.90
N PRO A 118 -6.20 -21.32 11.28
CA PRO A 118 -6.78 -21.62 12.59
C PRO A 118 -5.95 -21.10 13.78
N VAL A 119 -4.62 -21.31 13.74
CA VAL A 119 -3.70 -20.90 14.82
C VAL A 119 -3.66 -19.38 15.01
N LEU A 120 -3.81 -18.60 13.94
CA LEU A 120 -3.75 -17.13 13.99
C LEU A 120 -5.11 -16.50 14.31
N ASN A 121 -6.20 -17.21 14.03
CA ASN A 121 -7.56 -16.73 14.27
C ASN A 121 -7.92 -16.64 15.77
N GLU A 122 -7.17 -17.34 16.64
CA GLU A 122 -7.33 -17.24 18.09
C GLU A 122 -6.71 -15.97 18.69
N LEU A 123 -5.85 -15.27 17.94
CA LEU A 123 -5.19 -14.06 18.40
C LEU A 123 -6.09 -12.83 18.27
N PRO A 124 -5.90 -11.78 19.10
CA PRO A 124 -6.71 -10.57 19.03
C PRO A 124 -6.63 -9.91 17.63
N PRO A 125 -7.77 -9.64 16.96
CA PRO A 125 -7.76 -9.07 15.61
C PRO A 125 -6.95 -7.77 15.50
N LEU A 126 -7.03 -6.90 16.52
CA LEU A 126 -6.30 -5.63 16.58
C LEU A 126 -4.79 -5.76 16.35
N LEU A 127 -4.19 -6.88 16.75
CA LEU A 127 -2.77 -7.14 16.56
C LEU A 127 -2.41 -7.14 15.08
N PHE A 128 -3.22 -7.77 14.23
CA PHE A 128 -3.00 -7.84 12.78
C PHE A 128 -3.31 -6.53 12.06
N TRP A 129 -4.24 -5.73 12.58
CA TRP A 129 -4.54 -4.39 12.08
C TRP A 129 -3.40 -3.41 12.34
N LEU A 130 -2.78 -3.48 13.53
CA LEU A 130 -1.78 -2.52 13.98
C LEU A 130 -0.33 -2.95 13.68
N LEU A 131 -0.04 -4.25 13.57
CA LEU A 131 1.30 -4.79 13.34
C LEU A 131 2.05 -4.08 12.20
N PRO A 132 1.47 -3.97 10.98
CA PRO A 132 2.16 -3.33 9.87
C PRO A 132 2.50 -1.86 10.15
N THR A 133 1.64 -1.15 10.89
CA THR A 133 1.85 0.25 11.25
C THR A 133 2.92 0.41 12.34
N ILE A 134 2.91 -0.45 13.35
CA ILE A 134 3.89 -0.48 14.44
C ILE A 134 5.30 -0.66 13.88
N ILE A 135 5.45 -1.54 12.87
CA ILE A 135 6.74 -1.80 12.22
C ILE A 135 7.05 -0.73 11.16
N GLY A 136 6.07 -0.39 10.32
CA GLY A 136 6.24 0.48 9.17
C GLY A 136 6.51 1.93 9.54
N THR A 137 5.87 2.45 10.59
CA THR A 137 5.98 3.88 10.97
C THR A 137 7.40 4.27 11.37
N PRO A 138 8.11 3.54 12.27
CA PRO A 138 9.53 3.80 12.55
C PRO A 138 10.42 3.74 11.32
N LEU A 139 10.15 2.82 10.38
CA LEU A 139 10.89 2.72 9.12
C LEU A 139 10.67 3.95 8.23
N ILE A 140 9.44 4.45 8.13
CA ILE A 140 9.12 5.69 7.39
C ILE A 140 9.93 6.86 7.92
N PHE A 141 9.92 7.07 9.25
CA PHE A 141 10.67 8.17 9.86
C PHE A 141 12.19 8.03 9.65
N SER A 142 12.71 6.81 9.79
CA SER A 142 14.13 6.52 9.57
C SER A 142 14.56 6.84 8.14
N VAL A 143 13.77 6.41 7.15
CA VAL A 143 14.02 6.70 5.73
C VAL A 143 13.90 8.21 5.45
N ARG A 144 12.85 8.86 5.97
CA ARG A 144 12.64 10.31 5.80
C ARG A 144 13.83 11.12 6.34
N ASN A 145 14.30 10.80 7.55
CA ASN A 145 15.41 11.50 8.19
C ASN A 145 16.74 11.28 7.44
N LYS A 146 16.98 10.06 6.93
CA LYS A 146 18.15 9.74 6.11
C LYS A 146 18.25 10.62 4.86
N TYR A 147 17.12 10.87 4.19
CA TYR A 147 17.12 11.66 2.95
C TYR A 147 16.94 13.17 3.19
N LYS A 148 16.32 13.60 4.30
CA LYS A 148 16.28 15.02 4.70
C LYS A 148 17.68 15.57 4.98
N THR A 149 18.52 14.78 5.64
CA THR A 149 19.91 15.17 6.00
C THR A 149 20.83 15.24 4.78
N LYS A 150 20.52 14.48 3.72
CA LYS A 150 21.32 14.45 2.48
C LYS A 150 21.01 15.62 1.51
N ASN A 151 19.89 16.31 1.70
CA ASN A 151 19.45 17.44 0.88
C ASN A 151 19.67 18.81 1.56
N LYS A 152 20.26 18.83 2.76
CA LYS A 152 20.85 20.02 3.37
C LYS A 152 22.33 20.05 3.01
#